data_AF-A0A3D9N567-F1
#
_entry.id   AF-A0A3D9N567-F1
#
_cell.length_a   1.000
_cell.length_b   1.000
_cell.length_c   1.000
_cell.angle_alpha   90.00
_cell.angle_beta   90.00
_cell.angle_gamma   90.00
#
_symmetry.space_group_name_H-M   'P 1'
#
loop_
_entity.id
_entity.type
_entity.pdbx_description
1 polymer ?
#
loop_
_entity_poly.entity_id
_entity_poly.type
_entity_poly.pdbx_seq_one_letter_code
_entity_poly.pdbx_strand_id
1 'polypeptide(L)' 'MLIDLSQSRQSYIEDCEICCNPIQLSIDINNQEIVSFQYENIEQ' A
#
# COMPACT_ATOMS: atom_id res chain seq x y z
N MET A 1 4.28 -8.86 -0.40
CA MET A 1 3.49 -8.06 -1.35
C MET A 1 4.34 -7.73 -2.58
N LEU A 2 3.75 -7.76 -3.78
CA LEU A 2 4.36 -7.27 -5.02
C LEU A 2 3.68 -5.95 -5.41
N ILE A 3 4.43 -5.01 -5.99
CA ILE A 3 3.91 -3.70 -6.41
C ILE A 3 3.98 -3.64 -7.94
N ASP A 4 2.87 -3.28 -8.58
CA ASP A 4 2.81 -3.14 -10.03
C ASP A 4 3.27 -1.73 -10.44
N LEU A 5 4.49 -1.61 -10.96
CA LEU A 5 5.04 -0.32 -11.39
C LEU A 5 4.32 0.28 -12.62
N SER A 6 3.42 -0.46 -13.28
CA SER A 6 2.62 0.04 -14.40
C SER A 6 1.46 0.95 -13.96
N GLN A 7 1.05 0.88 -12.70
CA GLN A 7 -0.06 1.67 -12.16
C GLN A 7 0.46 2.88 -11.37
N SER A 8 0.06 4.08 -11.79
CA SER A 8 0.48 5.35 -11.18
C SER A 8 0.07 5.51 -9.71
N ARG A 9 -1.07 4.94 -9.31
CA ARG A 9 -1.54 4.90 -7.93
C ARG A 9 -2.15 3.55 -7.63
N GLN A 10 -1.80 2.98 -6.49
CA GLN A 10 -2.32 1.71 -6.01
C GLN A 10 -2.77 1.84 -4.56
N SER A 11 -3.86 1.16 -4.23
CA SER A 11 -4.37 1.05 -2.86
C SER A 11 -4.68 -0.41 -2.57
N TYR A 12 -4.05 -0.95 -1.53
CA TYR A 12 -4.21 -2.33 -1.09
C TYR A 12 -4.72 -2.37 0.34
N ILE A 13 -5.57 -3.34 0.65
CA ILE A 13 -5.93 -3.67 2.03
C ILE A 13 -5.29 -5.02 2.31
N GLU A 14 -4.47 -5.07 3.36
CA GLU A 14 -3.78 -6.27 3.82
C GLU A 14 -3.99 -6.40 5.33
N ASP A 15 -3.78 -7.60 5.88
CA ASP A 15 -3.77 -7.78 7.33
C ASP A 15 -2.35 -7.55 7.88
N CYS A 16 -2.24 -6.90 9.03
CA CYS A 16 -0.95 -6.75 9.69
C CYS A 16 -0.45 -8.11 10.20
N GLU A 17 0.70 -8.58 9.73
CA GLU A 17 1.29 -9.88 10.13
C GLU A 17 1.70 -9.98 11.62
N ILE A 18 1.62 -8.88 12.37
CA ILE A 18 1.95 -8.84 13.82
C ILE A 18 0.68 -8.83 14.67
N CYS A 19 -0.29 -8.00 14.32
CA CYS A 19 -1.50 -7.79 15.13
C CYS A 19 -2.81 -8.22 14.46
N CYS A 20 -2.77 -8.74 13.23
CA CYS A 20 -3.91 -9.17 12.41
C CYS A 20 -4.99 -8.10 12.19
N ASN A 21 -4.67 -6.82 12.40
CA ASN A 21 -5.59 -5.72 12.13
C ASN A 21 -5.51 -5.34 10.65
N PRO A 22 -6.64 -4.96 10.02
CA PRO A 22 -6.65 -4.53 8.63
C PRO A 22 -5.89 -3.20 8.48
N ILE A 23 -5.05 -3.15 7.45
CA ILE A 23 -4.21 -2.00 7.13
C ILE A 23 -4.39 -1.64 5.66
N GLN A 24 -4.44 -0.35 5.37
CA GLN A 24 -4.47 0.17 4.01
C GLN A 24 -3.09 0.71 3.62
N LEU A 25 -2.62 0.27 2.46
CA LEU A 25 -1.37 0.72 1.86
C LEU A 25 -1.70 1.55 0.62
N SER A 26 -1.21 2.80 0.58
CA SER A 26 -1.36 3.68 -0.59
C SER A 26 0.01 3.97 -1.18
N ILE A 27 0.16 3.71 -2.48
CA ILE A 27 1.44 3.78 -3.18
C ILE A 27 1.27 4.67 -4.41
N ASP A 28 2.11 5.69 -4.53
CA ASP A 28 2.20 6.51 -5.74
C ASP A 28 3.50 6.21 -6.48
N ILE A 29 3.40 6.05 -7.79
CA ILE A 29 4.48 5.67 -8.68
C ILE A 29 4.64 6.72 -9.77
N ASN A 30 5.87 7.15 -10.00
CA ASN A 30 6.24 8.05 -11.08
C ASN A 30 7.52 7.54 -11.74
N ASN A 31 7.55 7.49 -13.07
CA ASN A 31 8.71 7.00 -13.84
C ASN A 31 9.22 5.62 -13.39
N GLN A 32 8.31 4.69 -13.05
CA GLN A 32 8.62 3.36 -12.51
C GLN A 32 9.35 3.38 -11.15
N GLU A 33 9.34 4.52 -10.45
CA GLU A 33 9.86 4.67 -9.10
C GLU A 33 8.72 4.97 -8.12
N ILE A 34 8.81 4.41 -6.91
CA ILE A 34 7.87 4.73 -5.83
C ILE A 34 8.24 6.11 -5.28
N VAL A 35 7.34 7.06 -5.41
CA VAL A 35 7.53 8.43 -4.92
C VAL A 35 6.79 8.71 -3.62
N SER A 36 5.79 7.90 -3.30
CA SER A 36 5.06 7.95 -2.03
C SER A 36 4.64 6.55 -1.63
N PHE A 37 4.80 6.25 -0.34
CA PHE A 37 4.28 5.05 0.28
C PHE A 37 3.67 5.44 1.63
N GLN A 38 2.40 5.13 1.81
CA GLN A 38 1.65 5.45 3.01
C GLN A 38 0.99 4.19 3.56
N TYR A 39 0.93 4.14 4.88
CA TYR A 39 0.30 3.09 5.64
C TYR A 39 -0.71 3.74 6.59
N GLU A 40 -1.91 3.19 6.63
CA GLU A 40 -2.96 3.58 7.56
C GLU A 40 -3.57 2.34 8.18
N ASN A 41 -3.70 2.32 9.51
CA ASN A 41 -4.52 1.31 10.14
C ASN A 41 -5.97 1.75 10.01
N ILE A 42 -6.81 0.91 9.42
CA ILE A 42 -8.18 1.28 9.08
C ILE A 42 -9.18 0.61 10.03
N GLU A 43 -8.78 0.32 11.29
CA GLU A 43 -9.58 -0.33 12.36
C GLU A 43 -11.07 -0.35 12.02
N GLN A 44 -11.56 -1.51 11.56
CA GLN A 44 -12.96 -1.66 11.17
C GLN A 44 -13.89 -1.63 12.37
#